data_AF-A0A173LNL9-F1
#
_entry.id   AF-A0A173LNL9-F1
#
_cell.length_a   1.000
_cell.length_b   1.000
_cell.length_c   1.000
_cell.angle_alpha   90.00
_cell.angle_beta   90.00
_cell.angle_gamma   90.00
#
_symmetry.space_group_name_H-M   'P 1'
#
loop_
_entity.id
_entity.type
_entity.pdbx_description
1 polymer ?
#
loop_
_entity_poly.entity_id
_entity_poly.type
_entity_poly.pdbx_seq_one_letter_code
_entity_poly.pdbx_strand_id
1 'polypeptide(L)'
;MTSTPPQPPRDSSAPRGRDRFAQGERLELKDWRSGSGRVLGVDIPEPRGGHLSAAVPPGVPGASEEPPHGPGQVSDRIWTPPNIISMGRIALIPVFAVSVAVWDRPGLALILLAVLGASDWLDGKIARLFDMRSKLGAKLDPIADRILITVVPLVFAFAGHVPWWVVFVLLVRDATLVVSLVVYRRRGIVPEVIYLGKAASFALMWSFPLLLAAAANVWFDDPFRLLGEAALYWGVGLYLWSGLVYLGRAVQIARLTPAVPLKIVDEQLK
;
A
#
# COMPACT_ATOMS: atom_id res chain seq x y z
N MET A 1 -16.11 -66.04 44.42
CA MET A 1 -14.66 -66.11 44.69
C MET A 1 -13.99 -65.22 43.67
N THR A 2 -13.70 -63.96 44.03
CA THR A 2 -12.35 -63.45 44.41
C THR A 2 -11.38 -63.51 43.23
N SER A 3 -10.62 -62.49 42.84
CA SER A 3 -10.14 -61.31 43.58
C SER A 3 -9.60 -60.26 42.60
N THR A 4 -9.85 -58.99 42.89
CA THR A 4 -9.24 -57.83 42.24
C THR A 4 -7.72 -57.81 42.50
N PRO A 5 -6.86 -57.53 41.50
CA PRO A 5 -5.42 -57.41 41.72
C PRO A 5 -5.06 -56.09 42.44
N PRO A 6 -3.93 -56.03 43.17
CA PRO A 6 -3.59 -54.94 44.07
C PRO A 6 -3.14 -53.67 43.33
N GLN A 7 -3.53 -52.50 43.82
CA GLN A 7 -2.98 -51.23 43.35
C GLN A 7 -1.56 -50.98 43.89
N PRO A 8 -0.65 -50.42 43.08
CA PRO A 8 0.68 -50.05 43.53
C PRO A 8 0.65 -48.84 44.51
N PRO A 9 1.65 -48.70 45.39
CA PRO A 9 1.68 -47.68 46.44
C PRO A 9 1.73 -46.26 45.87
N ARG A 10 0.93 -45.36 46.46
CA ARG A 10 0.99 -43.93 46.21
C ARG A 10 2.28 -43.36 46.80
N ASP A 11 3.23 -43.03 45.95
CA ASP A 11 4.34 -42.16 46.31
C ASP A 11 3.79 -40.73 46.53
N SER A 12 3.89 -40.25 47.76
CA SER A 12 3.42 -38.93 48.19
C SER A 12 4.47 -37.81 47.99
N SER A 13 5.49 -38.02 47.16
CA SER A 13 6.58 -37.04 46.98
C SER A 13 6.65 -36.33 45.62
N ALA A 14 5.66 -36.47 44.74
CA ALA A 14 5.59 -35.70 43.49
C ALA A 14 4.94 -34.31 43.72
N PRO A 15 5.64 -33.18 43.52
CA PRO A 15 5.01 -31.86 43.60
C PRO A 15 3.99 -31.72 42.46
N ARG A 16 2.72 -31.50 42.82
CA ARG A 16 1.64 -31.22 41.88
C ARG A 16 2.02 -29.98 41.06
N GLY A 17 2.07 -30.13 39.74
CA GLY A 17 2.41 -29.09 38.76
C GLY A 17 1.40 -27.94 38.64
N ARG A 18 0.76 -27.52 39.73
CA ARG A 18 -0.21 -26.42 39.75
C ARG A 18 0.18 -25.24 40.65
N ASP A 19 1.22 -25.39 41.46
CA ASP A 19 1.57 -24.40 42.49
C ASP A 19 2.79 -23.53 42.14
N ARG A 20 3.44 -23.75 40.98
CA ARG A 20 4.59 -22.92 40.54
C ARG A 20 4.22 -21.50 40.07
N PHE A 21 2.93 -21.20 39.89
CA PHE A 21 2.50 -19.86 39.45
C PHE A 21 2.25 -18.88 40.60
N ALA A 22 2.37 -19.29 41.86
CA ALA A 22 1.98 -18.47 43.01
C ALA A 22 3.17 -17.81 43.76
N GLN A 23 4.42 -18.13 43.41
CA GLN A 23 5.60 -17.51 44.04
C GLN A 23 6.53 -16.86 43.01
N GLY A 24 6.29 -15.56 42.80
CA GLY A 24 7.37 -14.58 42.85
C GLY A 24 8.44 -14.62 41.77
N GLU A 25 8.07 -14.43 40.50
CA GLU A 25 8.93 -13.72 39.56
C GLU A 25 8.06 -12.73 38.78
N ARG A 26 8.08 -11.48 39.24
CA ARG A 26 7.52 -10.36 38.51
C ARG A 26 8.36 -10.24 37.24
N LEU A 27 7.84 -10.71 36.10
CA LEU A 27 8.46 -10.52 34.79
C LEU A 27 8.68 -9.03 34.57
N GLU A 28 9.91 -8.55 34.81
CA GLU A 28 10.28 -7.19 34.46
C GLU A 28 10.32 -7.11 32.94
N LEU A 29 9.43 -6.31 32.34
CA LEU A 29 9.42 -6.00 30.91
C LEU A 29 10.78 -5.47 30.39
N LYS A 30 11.70 -5.09 31.29
CA LYS A 30 13.09 -4.73 30.97
C LYS A 30 13.93 -5.91 30.50
N ASP A 31 13.72 -7.12 31.03
CA ASP A 31 14.51 -8.31 30.70
C ASP A 31 14.20 -8.84 29.29
N TRP A 32 13.01 -8.52 28.75
CA TRP A 32 12.66 -8.88 27.38
C TRP A 32 13.41 -8.05 26.32
N ARG A 33 13.88 -6.84 26.68
CA ARG A 33 14.58 -5.93 25.76
C ARG A 33 16.05 -6.28 25.53
N SER A 34 16.68 -7.06 26.42
CA SER A 34 18.11 -7.40 26.31
C SER A 34 18.37 -8.66 25.48
N GLY A 35 17.34 -9.40 25.05
CA GLY A 35 17.50 -10.62 24.25
C GLY A 35 18.16 -11.79 25.01
N SER A 36 18.31 -11.67 26.32
CA SER A 36 18.86 -12.68 27.22
C SER A 36 17.85 -12.93 28.32
N GLY A 37 17.13 -14.04 28.23
CA GLY A 37 16.13 -14.41 29.24
C GLY A 37 15.85 -15.91 29.25
N ARG A 38 15.55 -16.43 30.44
CA ARG A 38 15.05 -17.81 30.60
C ARG A 38 13.54 -17.83 30.45
N VAL A 39 13.04 -18.71 29.59
CA VAL A 39 11.61 -19.02 29.53
C VAL A 39 11.45 -20.50 29.89
N LEU A 40 10.60 -20.80 30.87
CA LEU A 40 10.33 -22.17 31.33
C LEU A 40 11.60 -22.96 31.75
N GLY A 41 12.61 -22.26 32.28
CA GLY A 41 13.87 -22.87 32.74
C GLY A 41 14.88 -23.19 31.63
N VAL A 42 14.65 -22.73 30.40
CA VAL A 42 15.58 -22.88 29.27
C VAL A 42 16.22 -21.53 28.96
N ASP A 43 17.56 -21.48 28.92
CA ASP A 43 18.32 -20.30 28.52
C ASP A 43 18.17 -20.07 27.01
N ILE A 44 17.73 -18.88 26.62
CA ILE A 44 17.64 -18.48 25.22
C ILE A 44 18.97 -17.84 24.81
N PRO A 45 19.67 -18.34 23.78
CA PRO A 45 20.91 -17.74 23.31
C PRO A 45 20.67 -16.36 22.69
N GLU A 46 21.66 -15.47 22.78
CA GLU A 46 21.55 -14.13 22.20
C GLU A 46 21.29 -14.17 20.68
N PRO A 47 20.39 -13.31 20.17
CA PRO A 47 20.04 -13.31 18.75
C PRO A 47 21.25 -12.90 17.89
N ARG A 48 21.76 -13.84 17.08
CA ARG A 48 22.75 -13.51 16.04
C ARG A 48 22.09 -12.61 14.99
N GLY A 49 22.53 -11.34 14.95
CA GLY A 49 22.16 -10.41 13.88
C GLY A 49 20.95 -9.51 14.15
N GLY A 50 20.51 -9.33 15.40
CA GLY A 50 19.59 -8.24 15.77
C GLY A 50 18.12 -8.40 15.36
N HIS A 51 17.72 -9.55 14.79
CA HIS A 51 16.32 -9.87 14.52
C HIS A 51 15.77 -10.86 15.55
N LEU A 52 14.66 -10.50 16.19
CA LEU A 52 13.96 -11.29 17.23
C LEU A 52 13.38 -12.64 16.72
N SER A 53 13.51 -12.94 15.43
CA SER A 53 13.01 -14.18 14.81
C SER A 53 13.94 -15.39 14.93
N ALA A 54 15.16 -15.25 15.50
CA ALA A 54 16.17 -16.31 15.51
C ALA A 54 16.12 -17.25 16.74
N ALA A 55 15.16 -17.10 17.65
CA ALA A 55 15.05 -17.95 18.84
C ALA A 55 14.24 -19.24 18.53
N VAL A 56 14.70 -20.06 17.59
CA VAL A 56 14.20 -21.43 17.44
C VAL A 56 15.10 -22.36 18.26
N PRO A 57 14.58 -23.10 19.25
CA PRO A 57 15.40 -23.99 20.06
C PRO A 57 15.98 -25.14 19.20
N PRO A 58 17.26 -25.50 19.40
CA PRO A 58 17.88 -26.60 18.66
C PRO A 58 17.22 -27.93 19.04
N GLY A 59 16.76 -28.69 18.04
CA GLY A 59 16.20 -30.04 18.23
C GLY A 59 14.81 -30.28 17.64
N VAL A 60 14.18 -29.30 16.99
CA VAL A 60 12.92 -29.49 16.26
C VAL A 60 13.21 -30.07 14.87
N PRO A 61 12.74 -31.28 14.51
CA PRO A 61 12.83 -31.81 13.15
C PRO A 61 12.10 -30.85 12.19
N GLY A 62 12.82 -30.26 11.24
CA GLY A 62 12.32 -29.20 10.34
C GLY A 62 13.00 -27.84 10.51
N ALA A 63 13.83 -27.63 11.54
CA ALA A 63 14.54 -26.36 11.77
C ALA A 63 15.71 -26.08 10.80
N SER A 64 15.93 -26.96 9.81
CA SER A 64 16.86 -26.76 8.69
C SER A 64 16.14 -26.36 7.39
N GLU A 65 14.82 -26.20 7.42
CA GLU A 65 14.13 -25.58 6.30
C GLU A 65 14.48 -24.09 6.33
N GLU A 66 15.25 -23.66 5.33
CA GLU A 66 15.49 -22.26 5.04
C GLU A 66 14.18 -21.48 5.18
N PRO A 67 14.19 -20.30 5.83
CA PRO A 67 12.98 -19.51 5.95
C PRO A 67 12.40 -19.29 4.56
N PRO A 68 11.08 -19.44 4.36
CA PRO A 68 10.47 -19.23 3.06
C PRO A 68 10.77 -17.80 2.63
N HIS A 69 11.64 -17.69 1.62
CA HIS A 69 11.95 -16.50 0.82
C HIS A 69 11.73 -15.18 1.58
N GLY A 70 12.77 -14.71 2.28
CA GLY A 70 12.81 -13.36 2.81
C GLY A 70 12.49 -12.32 1.72
N PRO A 71 12.04 -11.11 2.09
CA PRO A 71 11.53 -10.11 1.15
C PRO A 71 12.50 -9.93 -0.01
N GLY A 72 12.02 -10.14 -1.24
CA GLY A 72 12.80 -10.19 -2.47
C GLY A 72 13.94 -9.18 -2.50
N GLN A 73 15.14 -9.67 -2.78
CA GLN A 73 16.36 -8.86 -2.84
C GLN A 73 16.12 -7.64 -3.75
N VAL A 74 16.04 -6.45 -3.14
CA VAL A 74 15.81 -5.22 -3.89
C VAL A 74 17.08 -4.91 -4.68
N SER A 75 17.03 -5.14 -5.99
CA SER A 75 18.19 -4.98 -6.87
C SER A 75 18.49 -3.51 -7.14
N ASP A 76 19.77 -3.13 -7.13
CA ASP A 76 20.26 -1.80 -7.57
C ASP A 76 20.38 -1.70 -9.11
N ARG A 77 19.97 -2.75 -9.85
CA ARG A 77 19.99 -2.74 -11.31
C ARG A 77 18.96 -1.76 -11.87
N ILE A 78 19.47 -0.74 -12.56
CA ILE A 78 18.69 0.27 -13.28
C ILE A 78 17.97 -0.34 -14.48
N TRP A 79 18.60 -1.30 -15.18
CA TRP A 79 18.02 -1.94 -16.37
C TRP A 79 17.25 -3.21 -16.00
N THR A 80 16.04 -3.02 -15.49
CA THR A 80 15.06 -4.11 -15.30
C THR A 80 13.87 -3.88 -16.24
N PRO A 81 13.19 -4.94 -16.73
CA PRO A 81 12.02 -4.78 -17.59
C PRO A 81 10.94 -3.83 -17.02
N PRO A 82 10.61 -3.85 -15.71
CA PRO A 82 9.71 -2.87 -15.12
C PRO A 82 10.21 -1.43 -15.27
N ASN A 83 11.50 -1.17 -15.04
CA ASN A 83 12.03 0.19 -15.15
C ASN A 83 11.97 0.76 -16.58
N ILE A 84 12.17 -0.07 -17.61
CA ILE A 84 12.03 0.37 -19.01
C ILE A 84 10.58 0.75 -19.30
N ILE A 85 9.62 0.00 -18.76
CA ILE A 85 8.19 0.29 -18.89
C ILE A 85 7.86 1.62 -18.19
N SER A 86 8.31 1.83 -16.95
CA SER A 86 8.07 3.09 -16.21
C SER A 86 8.73 4.29 -16.90
N MET A 87 9.95 4.15 -17.42
CA MET A 87 10.62 5.20 -18.21
C MET A 87 9.87 5.49 -19.51
N GLY A 88 9.43 4.44 -20.21
CA GLY A 88 8.60 4.55 -21.41
C GLY A 88 7.30 5.28 -21.12
N ARG A 89 6.63 4.99 -20.00
CA ARG A 89 5.42 5.71 -19.55
C ARG A 89 5.67 7.20 -19.43
N ILE A 90 6.72 7.60 -18.72
CA ILE A 90 7.07 9.02 -18.53
C ILE A 90 7.30 9.71 -19.88
N ALA A 91 8.00 9.06 -20.81
CA ALA A 91 8.22 9.60 -22.15
C ALA A 91 6.94 9.69 -22.99
N LEU A 92 5.96 8.81 -22.76
CA LEU A 92 4.71 8.75 -23.52
C LEU A 92 3.68 9.78 -23.05
N ILE A 93 3.76 10.25 -21.80
CA ILE A 93 2.84 11.25 -21.24
C ILE A 93 2.84 12.57 -22.05
N PRO A 94 3.98 13.20 -22.38
CA PRO A 94 4.00 14.38 -23.24
C PRO A 94 3.40 14.13 -24.63
N VAL A 95 3.67 12.96 -25.22
CA VAL A 95 3.13 12.61 -26.54
C VAL A 95 1.61 12.50 -26.49
N PHE A 96 1.08 11.91 -25.43
CA PHE A 96 -0.35 11.88 -25.15
C PHE A 96 -0.92 13.29 -24.91
N ALA A 97 -0.23 14.15 -24.16
CA ALA A 97 -0.68 15.51 -23.92
C ALA A 97 -0.80 16.32 -25.22
N VAL A 98 0.21 16.22 -26.09
CA VAL A 98 0.24 16.89 -27.39
C VAL A 98 -0.81 16.30 -28.33
N SER A 99 -1.04 14.98 -28.31
CA SER A 99 -2.02 14.35 -29.20
C SER A 99 -3.45 14.80 -28.94
N VAL A 100 -3.79 15.05 -27.67
CA VAL A 100 -5.09 15.59 -27.26
C VAL A 100 -5.15 17.10 -27.46
N ALA A 101 -4.19 17.86 -26.92
CA ALA A 101 -4.33 19.32 -26.81
C ALA A 101 -3.88 20.10 -28.06
N VAL A 102 -3.03 19.51 -28.92
CA VAL A 102 -2.40 20.24 -30.05
C VAL A 102 -2.73 19.58 -31.38
N TRP A 103 -2.57 18.26 -31.50
CA TRP A 103 -2.78 17.56 -32.77
C TRP A 103 -4.25 17.25 -33.05
N ASP A 104 -5.12 17.34 -32.04
CA ASP A 104 -6.53 17.00 -32.13
C ASP A 104 -6.75 15.60 -32.75
N ARG A 105 -6.00 14.61 -32.25
CA ARG A 105 -5.99 13.22 -32.71
C ARG A 105 -6.57 12.31 -31.61
N PRO A 106 -7.88 12.36 -31.33
CA PRO A 106 -8.49 11.66 -30.21
C PRO A 106 -8.33 10.13 -30.31
N GLY A 107 -8.34 9.55 -31.52
CA GLY A 107 -8.07 8.12 -31.70
C GLY A 107 -6.64 7.71 -31.32
N LEU A 108 -5.64 8.54 -31.64
CA LEU A 108 -4.26 8.31 -31.22
C LEU A 108 -4.11 8.49 -29.71
N ALA A 109 -4.74 9.53 -29.15
CA ALA A 109 -4.78 9.76 -27.71
C ALA A 109 -5.42 8.61 -26.94
N LEU A 110 -6.50 8.01 -27.46
CA LEU A 110 -7.15 6.85 -26.87
C LEU A 110 -6.20 5.65 -26.80
N ILE A 111 -5.48 5.36 -27.90
CA ILE A 111 -4.48 4.28 -27.94
C ILE A 111 -3.35 4.57 -26.95
N LEU A 112 -2.82 5.80 -26.93
CA LEU A 112 -1.76 6.16 -25.99
C LEU A 112 -2.23 6.06 -24.53
N LEU A 113 -3.45 6.50 -24.22
CA LEU A 113 -4.02 6.39 -22.87
C LEU A 113 -4.21 4.93 -22.46
N ALA A 114 -4.68 4.07 -23.38
CA ALA A 114 -4.79 2.64 -23.15
C ALA A 114 -3.42 2.00 -22.89
N VAL A 115 -2.38 2.38 -23.65
CA VAL A 115 -1.00 1.92 -23.44
C VAL A 115 -0.44 2.40 -22.10
N LEU A 116 -0.66 3.68 -21.74
CA LEU A 116 -0.27 4.25 -20.45
C LEU A 116 -0.89 3.45 -19.29
N GLY A 117 -2.21 3.20 -19.33
CA GLY A 117 -2.90 2.42 -18.31
C GLY A 117 -2.49 0.95 -18.27
N ALA A 118 -2.35 0.30 -19.42
CA ALA A 118 -1.92 -1.09 -19.51
C ALA A 118 -0.48 -1.29 -19.01
N SER A 119 0.39 -0.29 -19.22
CA SER A 119 1.78 -0.35 -18.77
C SER A 119 1.92 -0.46 -17.24
N ASP A 120 1.02 0.20 -16.49
CA ASP A 120 0.96 0.19 -15.00
C ASP A 120 0.39 -1.10 -14.41
N TRP A 121 -0.50 -1.73 -15.16
CA TRP A 121 -0.95 -3.05 -14.78
C TRP A 121 0.15 -4.10 -15.05
N LEU A 122 0.87 -3.94 -16.17
CA LEU A 122 1.86 -4.90 -16.63
C LEU A 122 3.13 -4.89 -15.76
N ASP A 123 3.70 -3.73 -15.45
CA ASP A 123 4.87 -3.64 -14.56
C ASP A 123 4.56 -4.11 -13.14
N GLY A 124 3.38 -3.78 -12.60
CA GLY A 124 2.92 -4.23 -11.30
C GLY A 124 2.69 -5.74 -11.24
N LYS A 125 2.21 -6.35 -12.34
CA LYS A 125 2.07 -7.81 -12.45
C LYS A 125 3.43 -8.50 -12.58
N ILE A 126 4.32 -7.99 -13.42
CA ILE A 126 5.67 -8.53 -13.62
C ILE A 126 6.47 -8.46 -12.31
N ALA A 127 6.44 -7.32 -11.61
CA ALA A 127 7.15 -7.16 -10.35
C ALA A 127 6.69 -8.14 -9.27
N ARG A 128 5.39 -8.50 -9.25
CA ARG A 128 4.83 -9.50 -8.31
C ARG A 128 5.15 -10.93 -8.71
N LEU A 129 5.17 -11.23 -10.01
CA LEU A 129 5.40 -12.59 -10.50
C LEU A 129 6.88 -13.01 -10.42
N PHE A 130 7.79 -12.05 -10.62
CA PHE A 130 9.22 -12.32 -10.69
C PHE A 130 9.97 -11.92 -9.41
N ASP A 131 9.28 -11.37 -8.40
CA ASP A 131 9.85 -10.80 -7.17
C ASP A 131 11.00 -9.79 -7.43
N MET A 132 11.02 -9.23 -8.63
CA MET A 132 12.02 -8.29 -9.11
C MET A 132 11.59 -6.87 -8.75
N ARG A 133 11.88 -6.45 -7.51
CA ARG A 133 11.74 -5.04 -7.11
C ARG A 133 13.09 -4.34 -7.25
N SER A 134 13.10 -3.20 -7.95
CA SER A 134 14.28 -2.32 -8.01
C SER A 134 14.06 -1.06 -7.17
N LYS A 135 15.13 -0.53 -6.56
CA LYS A 135 15.04 0.73 -5.76
C LYS A 135 14.65 1.93 -6.62
N LEU A 136 15.04 1.91 -7.89
CA LEU A 136 14.74 2.96 -8.85
C LEU A 136 13.27 2.90 -9.28
N GLY A 137 12.78 1.73 -9.68
CA GLY A 137 11.37 1.53 -10.06
C GLY A 137 10.42 1.91 -8.92
N ALA A 138 10.72 1.50 -7.69
CA ALA A 138 9.92 1.83 -6.50
C ALA A 138 9.78 3.36 -6.25
N LYS A 139 10.71 4.18 -6.75
CA LYS A 139 10.62 5.65 -6.69
C LYS A 139 10.02 6.26 -7.93
N LEU A 140 10.26 5.68 -9.11
CA LEU A 140 9.76 6.20 -10.38
C LEU A 140 8.26 5.96 -10.55
N ASP A 141 7.73 4.81 -10.12
CA ASP A 141 6.30 4.49 -10.32
C ASP A 141 5.39 5.53 -9.63
N PRO A 142 5.58 5.88 -8.34
CA PRO A 142 4.74 6.90 -7.70
C PRO A 142 4.86 8.28 -8.35
N ILE A 143 6.00 8.61 -8.95
CA ILE A 143 6.20 9.88 -9.65
C ILE A 143 5.45 9.87 -10.98
N ALA A 144 5.63 8.82 -11.78
CA ALA A 144 4.96 8.66 -13.06
C ALA A 144 3.43 8.68 -12.90
N ASP A 145 2.91 8.00 -11.88
CA ASP A 145 1.49 7.98 -11.55
C ASP A 145 0.99 9.38 -11.16
N ARG A 146 1.78 10.13 -10.38
CA ARG A 146 1.43 11.49 -9.97
C ARG A 146 1.43 12.47 -11.14
N ILE A 147 2.34 12.28 -12.10
CA ILE A 147 2.35 13.05 -13.34
C ILE A 147 1.09 12.70 -14.13
N LEU A 148 0.79 11.42 -14.34
CA LEU A 148 -0.34 10.98 -15.16
C LEU A 148 -1.68 11.47 -14.58
N ILE A 149 -1.92 11.29 -13.27
CA ILE A 149 -3.16 11.73 -12.61
C ILE A 149 -3.37 13.26 -12.67
N THR A 150 -2.29 14.02 -12.81
CA THR A 150 -2.34 15.49 -12.92
C THR A 150 -2.47 15.95 -14.37
N VAL A 151 -1.69 15.36 -15.27
CA VAL A 151 -1.62 15.76 -16.69
C VAL A 151 -2.90 15.37 -17.42
N VAL A 152 -3.47 14.19 -17.18
CA VAL A 152 -4.67 13.73 -17.90
C VAL A 152 -5.86 14.70 -17.74
N PRO A 153 -6.30 15.07 -16.53
CA PRO A 153 -7.41 16.02 -16.38
C PRO A 153 -7.09 17.40 -16.95
N LEU A 154 -5.84 17.85 -16.79
CA LEU A 154 -5.40 19.17 -17.26
C LEU A 154 -5.46 19.26 -18.79
N VAL A 155 -4.95 18.26 -19.48
CA VAL A 155 -4.96 18.16 -20.95
C VAL A 155 -6.39 18.10 -21.48
N PHE A 156 -7.27 17.33 -20.84
CA PHE A 156 -8.68 17.28 -21.20
C PHE A 156 -9.40 18.63 -21.01
N ALA A 157 -9.03 19.40 -19.99
CA ALA A 157 -9.57 20.73 -19.79
C ALA A 157 -9.09 21.74 -20.82
N PHE A 158 -7.82 21.67 -21.22
CA PHE A 158 -7.28 22.46 -22.33
C PHE A 158 -7.95 22.14 -23.66
N ALA A 159 -8.22 20.86 -23.93
CA ALA A 159 -8.95 20.42 -25.13
C ALA A 159 -10.47 20.70 -25.07
N GLY A 160 -10.99 21.22 -23.94
CA GLY A 160 -12.40 21.55 -23.79
C GLY A 160 -13.33 20.36 -23.53
N HIS A 161 -12.79 19.15 -23.35
CA HIS A 161 -13.58 17.95 -23.03
C HIS A 161 -14.06 17.90 -21.59
N VAL A 162 -13.34 18.58 -20.68
CA VAL A 162 -13.65 18.61 -19.23
C VAL A 162 -13.64 20.05 -18.75
N PRO A 163 -14.62 20.51 -17.95
CA PRO A 163 -14.62 21.87 -17.46
C PRO A 163 -13.53 22.09 -16.40
N TRP A 164 -12.91 23.28 -16.39
CA TRP A 164 -11.80 23.62 -15.50
C TRP A 164 -12.07 23.41 -14.00
N TRP A 165 -13.33 23.59 -13.57
CA TRP A 165 -13.69 23.37 -12.17
C TRP A 165 -13.45 21.92 -11.71
N VAL A 166 -13.56 20.93 -12.62
CA VAL A 166 -13.24 19.53 -12.30
C VAL A 166 -11.75 19.38 -11.98
N VAL A 167 -10.89 20.01 -12.78
CA VAL A 167 -9.43 20.00 -12.53
C VAL A 167 -9.12 20.63 -11.17
N PHE A 168 -9.71 21.79 -10.86
CA PHE A 168 -9.52 22.42 -9.55
C PHE A 168 -9.97 21.52 -8.40
N VAL A 169 -11.12 20.84 -8.53
CA VAL A 169 -11.61 19.89 -7.53
C VAL A 169 -10.63 18.73 -7.32
N LEU A 170 -10.12 18.13 -8.40
CA LEU A 170 -9.15 17.04 -8.32
C LEU A 170 -7.86 17.49 -7.61
N LEU A 171 -7.33 18.66 -7.97
CA LEU A 171 -6.13 19.24 -7.34
C LEU A 171 -6.33 19.54 -5.85
N VAL A 172 -7.45 20.16 -5.48
CA VAL A 172 -7.78 20.48 -4.08
C VAL A 172 -7.91 19.20 -3.25
N ARG A 173 -8.54 18.16 -3.79
CA ARG A 173 -8.63 16.87 -3.10
C ARG A 173 -7.24 16.25 -2.93
N ASP A 174 -6.41 16.26 -3.95
CA ASP A 174 -5.06 15.69 -3.84
C ASP A 174 -4.19 16.44 -2.82
N ALA A 175 -4.32 17.76 -2.74
CA ALA A 175 -3.73 18.55 -1.66
C ALA A 175 -4.30 18.14 -0.29
N THR A 176 -5.61 17.91 -0.19
CA THR A 176 -6.28 17.47 1.04
C THR A 176 -5.73 16.13 1.54
N LEU A 177 -5.47 15.17 0.65
CA LEU A 177 -4.84 13.90 1.02
C LEU A 177 -3.41 14.08 1.51
N VAL A 178 -2.62 14.91 0.83
CA VAL A 178 -1.23 15.19 1.24
C VAL A 178 -1.19 15.82 2.63
N VAL A 179 -2.04 16.82 2.87
CA VAL A 179 -2.15 17.47 4.19
C VAL A 179 -2.59 16.47 5.25
N SER A 180 -3.61 15.67 4.95
CA SER A 180 -4.08 14.62 5.86
C SER A 180 -2.92 13.67 6.19
N LEU A 181 -2.21 13.14 5.20
CA LEU A 181 -1.08 12.24 5.42
C LEU A 181 0.01 12.85 6.31
N VAL A 182 0.32 14.13 6.14
CA VAL A 182 1.27 14.84 7.02
C VAL A 182 0.78 14.89 8.46
N VAL A 183 -0.52 15.16 8.68
CA VAL A 183 -1.16 15.18 10.00
C VAL A 183 -1.08 13.80 10.68
N TYR A 184 -1.34 12.73 9.93
CA TYR A 184 -1.24 11.34 10.38
C TYR A 184 0.21 10.96 10.74
N ARG A 185 1.16 11.26 9.86
CA ARG A 185 2.60 10.97 10.08
C ARG A 185 3.17 11.65 11.31
N ARG A 186 2.83 12.92 11.56
CA ARG A 186 3.28 13.64 12.77
C ARG A 186 2.76 13.05 14.08
N ARG A 187 1.83 12.10 14.01
CA ARG A 187 1.21 11.45 15.17
C ARG A 187 1.45 9.94 15.20
N GLY A 188 2.25 9.41 14.26
CA GLY A 188 2.55 7.98 14.19
C GLY A 188 1.35 7.09 13.85
N ILE A 189 0.28 7.65 13.29
CA ILE A 189 -0.94 6.90 12.96
C ILE A 189 -0.94 6.60 11.46
N VAL A 190 -1.24 5.36 11.10
CA VAL A 190 -1.42 4.96 9.70
C VAL A 190 -2.87 5.26 9.28
N PRO A 191 -3.09 5.99 8.17
CA PRO A 191 -4.44 6.30 7.72
C PRO A 191 -5.15 5.04 7.18
N GLU A 192 -6.40 4.87 7.57
CA GLU A 192 -7.25 3.82 7.02
C GLU A 192 -7.66 4.10 5.57
N VAL A 193 -7.72 3.03 4.77
CA VAL A 193 -8.10 3.13 3.36
C VAL A 193 -9.60 3.13 3.22
N ILE A 194 -10.15 4.19 2.62
CA ILE A 194 -11.59 4.34 2.39
C ILE A 194 -11.95 3.80 1.01
N TYR A 195 -12.85 2.80 0.95
CA TYR A 195 -13.32 2.20 -0.30
C TYR A 195 -13.99 3.21 -1.24
N LEU A 196 -14.61 4.26 -0.70
CA LEU A 196 -15.21 5.33 -1.49
C LEU A 196 -14.19 6.04 -2.39
N GLY A 197 -12.97 6.26 -1.89
CA GLY A 197 -11.89 6.83 -2.69
C GLY A 197 -11.46 5.91 -3.83
N LYS A 198 -11.46 4.58 -3.60
CA LYS A 198 -11.20 3.59 -4.64
C LYS A 198 -12.28 3.61 -5.72
N ALA A 199 -13.55 3.63 -5.32
CA ALA A 199 -14.68 3.72 -6.25
C ALA A 199 -14.61 4.99 -7.12
N ALA A 200 -14.24 6.13 -6.52
CA ALA A 200 -14.01 7.36 -7.25
C ALA A 200 -12.89 7.22 -8.30
N SER A 201 -11.76 6.63 -7.93
CA SER A 201 -10.66 6.35 -8.87
C SER A 201 -11.09 5.41 -10.00
N PHE A 202 -11.86 4.37 -9.70
CA PHE A 202 -12.40 3.47 -10.73
C PHE A 202 -13.32 4.21 -11.72
N ALA A 203 -14.19 5.08 -11.23
CA ALA A 203 -15.06 5.88 -12.09
C ALA A 203 -14.25 6.81 -13.01
N LEU A 204 -13.27 7.53 -12.47
CA LEU A 204 -12.40 8.41 -13.25
C LEU A 204 -11.52 7.65 -14.24
N MET A 205 -11.05 6.46 -13.87
CA MET A 205 -10.26 5.59 -14.76
C MET A 205 -11.02 5.22 -16.03
N TRP A 206 -12.33 5.00 -15.94
CA TRP A 206 -13.18 4.73 -17.10
C TRP A 206 -13.64 6.00 -17.81
N SER A 207 -13.83 7.10 -17.08
CA SER A 207 -14.32 8.36 -17.64
C SER A 207 -13.44 8.89 -18.77
N PHE A 208 -12.13 9.06 -18.55
CA PHE A 208 -11.25 9.68 -19.56
C PHE A 208 -11.13 8.86 -20.86
N PRO A 209 -10.95 7.53 -20.83
CA PRO A 209 -10.99 6.72 -22.05
C PRO A 209 -12.34 6.78 -22.78
N LEU A 210 -13.47 6.78 -22.06
CA LEU A 210 -14.80 6.86 -22.69
C LEU A 210 -15.02 8.22 -23.36
N LEU A 211 -14.59 9.31 -22.72
CA LEU A 211 -14.64 10.66 -23.30
C LEU A 211 -13.77 10.76 -24.56
N LEU A 212 -12.59 10.14 -24.56
CA LEU A 212 -11.75 10.07 -25.77
C LEU A 212 -12.34 9.18 -26.86
N ALA A 213 -12.98 8.06 -26.49
CA ALA A 213 -13.67 7.20 -27.46
C ALA A 213 -14.82 7.93 -28.15
N ALA A 214 -15.57 8.74 -27.39
CA ALA A 214 -16.58 9.63 -27.94
C ALA A 214 -15.96 10.70 -28.85
N ALA A 215 -14.88 11.37 -28.41
CA ALA A 215 -14.19 12.36 -29.26
C ALA A 215 -13.62 11.75 -30.55
N ALA A 216 -13.24 10.46 -30.51
CA ALA A 216 -12.69 9.72 -31.65
C ALA A 216 -13.74 9.13 -32.59
N ASN A 217 -15.03 9.32 -32.32
CA ASN A 217 -16.14 8.75 -33.07
C ASN A 217 -16.04 7.22 -33.25
N VAL A 218 -15.65 6.56 -32.16
CA VAL A 218 -15.54 5.10 -32.11
C VAL A 218 -16.94 4.54 -32.00
N TRP A 219 -17.43 3.96 -33.10
CA TRP A 219 -18.60 3.10 -33.19
C TRP A 219 -19.94 3.83 -33.01
N PHE A 220 -20.11 4.76 -32.07
CA PHE A 220 -21.23 5.74 -31.95
C PHE A 220 -20.87 6.81 -30.88
N ASP A 221 -21.00 8.12 -31.16
CA ASP A 221 -20.59 9.20 -30.22
C ASP A 221 -21.39 9.26 -28.91
N ASP A 222 -22.72 9.25 -29.03
CA ASP A 222 -23.65 9.54 -27.93
C ASP A 222 -23.52 8.65 -26.68
N PRO A 223 -23.44 7.30 -26.78
CA PRO A 223 -23.37 6.45 -25.60
C PRO A 223 -22.03 6.59 -24.87
N PHE A 224 -20.91 6.70 -25.59
CA PHE A 224 -19.59 6.86 -24.98
C PHE A 224 -19.47 8.20 -24.26
N ARG A 225 -20.01 9.27 -24.85
CA ARG A 225 -20.03 10.57 -24.22
C ARG A 225 -20.87 10.57 -22.94
N LEU A 226 -22.09 10.03 -23.01
CA LEU A 226 -22.98 9.97 -21.85
C LEU A 226 -22.37 9.16 -20.70
N LEU A 227 -21.82 7.98 -20.99
CA LEU A 227 -21.18 7.13 -19.98
C LEU A 227 -19.90 7.79 -19.44
N GLY A 228 -19.11 8.43 -20.30
CA GLY A 228 -17.90 9.13 -19.92
C GLY A 228 -18.17 10.32 -18.99
N GLU A 229 -19.17 11.15 -19.32
CA GLU A 229 -19.61 12.28 -18.50
C GLU A 229 -20.25 11.81 -17.19
N ALA A 230 -21.11 10.78 -17.23
CA ALA A 230 -21.70 10.21 -16.03
C ALA A 230 -20.62 9.68 -15.08
N ALA A 231 -19.66 8.91 -15.59
CA ALA A 231 -18.53 8.41 -14.82
C ALA A 231 -17.65 9.55 -14.28
N LEU A 232 -17.48 10.63 -15.05
CA LEU A 232 -16.74 11.82 -14.62
C LEU A 232 -17.39 12.44 -13.40
N TYR A 233 -18.66 12.82 -13.51
CA TYR A 233 -19.36 13.56 -12.46
C TYR A 233 -19.62 12.70 -11.21
N TRP A 234 -19.97 11.43 -11.39
CA TRP A 234 -20.03 10.49 -10.26
C TRP A 234 -18.66 10.30 -9.61
N GLY A 235 -17.62 10.11 -10.41
CA GLY A 235 -16.25 9.99 -9.92
C GLY A 235 -15.84 11.20 -9.10
N VAL A 236 -16.04 12.41 -9.62
CA VAL A 236 -15.75 13.68 -8.92
C VAL A 236 -16.57 13.82 -7.64
N GLY A 237 -17.87 13.49 -7.66
CA GLY A 237 -18.71 13.52 -6.47
C GLY A 237 -18.22 12.58 -5.36
N LEU A 238 -17.88 11.33 -5.71
CA LEU A 238 -17.27 10.38 -4.78
C LEU A 238 -15.88 10.86 -4.30
N TYR A 239 -15.12 11.51 -5.19
CA TYR A 239 -13.81 12.06 -4.88
C TYR A 239 -13.89 13.14 -3.81
N LEU A 240 -14.81 14.09 -3.97
CA LEU A 240 -15.11 15.15 -3.01
C LEU A 240 -15.56 14.57 -1.67
N TRP A 241 -16.51 13.64 -1.68
CA TRP A 241 -16.98 12.99 -0.46
C TRP A 241 -15.85 12.29 0.28
N SER A 242 -15.02 11.53 -0.43
CA SER A 242 -13.86 10.85 0.16
C SER A 242 -12.87 11.86 0.77
N GLY A 243 -12.63 12.98 0.10
CA GLY A 243 -11.76 14.07 0.59
C GLY A 243 -12.27 14.70 1.88
N LEU A 244 -13.58 14.96 1.96
CA LEU A 244 -14.22 15.48 3.18
C LEU A 244 -14.09 14.52 4.36
N VAL A 245 -14.28 13.22 4.13
CA VAL A 245 -14.12 12.21 5.19
C VAL A 245 -12.66 12.14 5.66
N TYR A 246 -11.68 12.16 4.75
CA TYR A 246 -10.26 12.18 5.12
C TYR A 246 -9.90 13.42 5.92
N LEU A 247 -10.36 14.59 5.49
CA LEU A 247 -10.12 15.84 6.19
C LEU A 247 -10.76 15.84 7.59
N GLY A 248 -12.00 15.38 7.71
CA GLY A 248 -12.70 15.28 9.00
C GLY A 248 -11.95 14.38 9.98
N ARG A 249 -11.50 13.20 9.52
CA ARG A 249 -10.69 12.28 10.33
C ARG A 249 -9.35 12.87 10.73
N ALA A 250 -8.67 13.54 9.79
CA ALA A 250 -7.41 14.22 10.07
C ALA A 250 -7.59 15.32 11.13
N VAL A 251 -8.66 16.12 11.06
CA VAL A 251 -8.97 17.14 12.07
C VAL A 251 -9.29 16.53 13.43
N GLN A 252 -10.06 15.45 13.48
CA GLN A 252 -10.37 14.74 14.73
C GLN A 252 -9.09 14.22 15.40
N ILE A 253 -8.25 13.52 14.65
CA ILE A 253 -6.95 13.04 15.12
C ILE A 253 -6.06 14.21 15.54
N ALA A 254 -6.14 15.33 14.82
CA ALA A 254 -5.36 16.51 15.15
C ALA A 254 -5.69 17.11 16.51
N ARG A 255 -6.96 17.02 16.91
CA ARG A 255 -7.47 17.52 18.20
C ARG A 255 -7.27 16.53 19.34
N LEU A 256 -7.35 15.22 19.07
CA LEU A 256 -7.34 14.19 20.10
C LEU A 256 -5.93 13.67 20.43
N THR A 257 -4.97 13.83 19.52
CA THR A 257 -3.62 13.26 19.69
C THR A 257 -2.56 14.35 19.57
N PRO A 258 -1.72 14.56 20.61
CA PRO A 258 -0.60 15.50 20.54
C PRO A 258 0.46 15.02 19.54
N ALA A 259 1.19 15.98 18.95
CA ALA A 259 2.22 15.67 17.96
C ALA A 259 3.45 15.01 18.61
N VAL A 260 4.03 14.03 17.92
CA VAL A 260 5.25 13.33 18.36
C VAL A 260 6.48 13.99 17.69
N PRO A 261 7.61 14.18 18.42
CA PRO A 261 8.84 14.67 17.81
C PRO A 261 9.33 13.74 16.69
N LEU A 262 9.67 14.31 15.53
CA LEU A 262 9.98 13.56 14.28
C LEU A 262 11.08 12.51 14.43
N LYS A 263 12.03 12.68 15.36
CA LYS A 263 13.12 11.72 15.60
C LYS A 263 12.63 10.32 15.98
N ILE A 264 11.48 10.20 16.65
CA ILE A 264 10.94 8.92 17.12
C ILE A 264 10.16 8.20 16.00
N VAL A 265 9.58 8.95 15.06
CA VAL A 265 8.76 8.40 13.97
C VAL A 265 9.60 7.65 12.95
N ASP A 266 10.80 8.16 12.62
CA ASP A 266 11.72 7.51 11.68
C ASP A 266 12.33 6.21 12.23
N GLU A 267 12.37 6.06 13.56
CA GLU A 267 12.88 4.86 14.24
C GLU A 267 11.82 3.75 14.35
N GLN A 268 10.53 4.11 14.25
CA GLN A 268 9.40 3.17 14.30
C GLN A 268 8.97 2.66 12.91
N LEU A 269 9.39 3.33 11.83
CA LEU A 269 9.01 3.02 10.44
C LEU A 269 10.14 2.35 9.62
N LYS A 270 11.29 2.08 10.23
CA LYS A 270 12.34 1.20 9.69
C LYS A 270 12.12 -0.24 10.13
#